data_AF-A0A1Y1XNZ6-F1
#
_entry.id   AF-A0A1Y1XNZ6-F1
#
_cell.length_a   1.000
_cell.length_b   1.000
_cell.length_c   1.000
_cell.angle_alpha   90.00
_cell.angle_beta   90.00
_cell.angle_gamma   90.00
#
_symmetry.space_group_name_H-M   'P 1'
#
loop_
_entity.id
_entity.type
_entity.pdbx_description
1 polymer ?
#
loop_
_entity_poly.entity_id
_entity_poly.type
_entity_poly.pdbx_seq_one_letter_code
_entity_poly.pdbx_strand_id
1 'polypeptide(L)'
;VDKVKRVTTPYLTKYERARVLGTRALQISMNAPVMVELNGETDPLQIAMRELREKKIPLLIRRYLPDGSYEDWSVDELITE
;
A
#
# COMPACT_ATOMS: atom_id res chain seq x y z
N VAL A 1 2.63 -12.49 13.75
CA VAL A 1 2.10 -13.82 13.34
C VAL A 1 2.95 -14.34 12.20
N ASP A 2 3.38 -15.61 12.24
CA ASP A 2 4.10 -16.23 11.10
C ASP A 2 3.30 -16.02 9.82
N LYS A 3 3.94 -15.71 8.69
CA LYS A 3 3.25 -15.41 7.42
C LYS A 3 2.23 -16.50 7.01
N VAL A 4 2.48 -17.74 7.42
CA VAL A 4 1.69 -18.95 7.13
C VAL A 4 0.41 -19.05 7.98
N LYS A 5 0.33 -18.34 9.10
CA LYS A 5 -0.80 -18.39 10.06
C LYS A 5 -1.77 -17.21 9.93
N ARG A 6 -1.60 -16.37 8.90
CA ARG A 6 -2.47 -15.21 8.66
C ARG A 6 -3.85 -15.69 8.18
N VAL A 7 -4.90 -15.17 8.80
CA VAL A 7 -6.30 -15.54 8.52
C VAL A 7 -7.06 -14.45 7.77
N THR A 8 -6.58 -13.20 7.80
CA THR A 8 -7.26 -12.09 7.11
C THR A 8 -7.15 -12.21 5.58
N THR A 9 -8.05 -11.54 4.88
CA THR A 9 -8.18 -11.63 3.41
C THR A 9 -6.89 -11.23 2.67
N PRO A 10 -6.44 -11.97 1.64
CA PRO A 10 -5.26 -11.56 0.84
C PRO A 10 -5.54 -10.36 -0.09
N TYR A 11 -6.78 -9.85 -0.11
CA TYR A 11 -7.17 -8.72 -0.93
C TYR A 11 -6.92 -7.38 -0.22
N LEU A 12 -6.50 -6.38 -0.98
CA LEU A 12 -6.41 -5.01 -0.49
C LEU A 12 -7.83 -4.43 -0.39
N THR A 13 -8.28 -4.12 0.82
CA THR A 13 -9.62 -3.57 1.01
C THR A 13 -9.73 -2.16 0.43
N LYS A 14 -10.93 -1.73 0.06
CA LYS A 14 -11.17 -0.36 -0.46
C LYS A 14 -10.68 0.74 0.50
N TYR A 15 -10.75 0.49 1.81
CA TYR A 15 -10.30 1.44 2.84
C TYR A 15 -8.78 1.51 2.90
N GLU A 16 -8.11 0.36 2.88
CA GLU A 16 -6.66 0.28 2.83
C GLU A 16 -6.11 0.90 1.56
N ARG A 17 -6.72 0.62 0.40
CA ARG A 17 -6.35 1.22 -0.88
C ARG A 17 -6.41 2.74 -0.83
N ALA A 18 -7.50 3.31 -0.33
CA ALA A 18 -7.63 4.76 -0.19
C ALA A 18 -6.55 5.35 0.75
N ARG A 19 -6.30 4.69 1.89
CA ARG A 19 -5.29 5.12 2.88
C ARG A 19 -3.87 5.06 2.31
N VAL A 20 -3.51 3.95 1.67
CA VAL A 20 -2.20 3.70 1.06
C VAL A 20 -1.92 4.74 -0.03
N LEU A 21 -2.88 4.97 -0.93
CA LEU A 21 -2.74 5.98 -1.98
C LEU A 21 -2.61 7.39 -1.39
N GLY A 22 -3.43 7.76 -0.41
CA GLY A 22 -3.37 9.07 0.22
C GLY A 22 -2.06 9.32 0.97
N THR A 23 -1.61 8.36 1.78
CA THR A 23 -0.32 8.45 2.49
C THR A 23 0.85 8.50 1.52
N ARG A 24 0.83 7.68 0.47
CA ARG A 24 1.92 7.66 -0.51
C ARG A 24 1.95 8.93 -1.36
N ALA A 25 0.80 9.43 -1.80
CA ALA A 25 0.71 10.71 -2.51
C ALA A 25 1.24 11.87 -1.65
N LEU A 26 0.94 11.88 -0.34
CA LEU A 26 1.50 12.87 0.59
C LEU A 26 3.03 12.77 0.65
N GLN A 27 3.59 11.57 0.79
CA GLN A 27 5.05 11.37 0.79
C GLN A 27 5.69 11.91 -0.51
N ILE A 28 5.11 11.60 -1.67
CA ILE A 28 5.60 12.08 -2.98
C ILE A 28 5.54 13.61 -3.04
N SER A 29 4.46 14.22 -2.54
CA SER A 29 4.34 15.69 -2.47
C SER A 29 5.39 16.34 -1.57
N MET A 30 5.90 15.59 -0.59
CA MET A 30 7.01 16.00 0.28
C MET A 30 8.38 15.56 -0.27
N ASN A 31 8.49 15.39 -1.59
CA ASN A 31 9.72 15.01 -2.31
C ASN A 31 10.31 13.67 -1.85
N ALA A 32 9.51 12.73 -1.34
CA ALA A 32 9.98 11.37 -1.10
C ALA A 32 10.39 10.69 -2.42
N PRO A 33 11.39 9.78 -2.39
CA PRO A 33 11.81 9.06 -3.59
C PRO A 33 10.67 8.24 -4.20
N VAL A 34 10.49 8.37 -5.51
CA VAL A 34 9.52 7.61 -6.31
C VAL A 34 10.18 6.30 -6.76
N MET A 35 9.44 5.19 -6.68
CA MET A 35 9.93 3.84 -6.97
C MET A 35 9.67 3.38 -8.42
N VAL A 36 8.93 4.17 -9.19
CA VAL A 36 8.59 3.93 -10.60
C VAL A 36 9.18 5.01 -11.51
N GLU A 37 9.37 4.67 -12.77
CA GLU A 37 9.72 5.65 -13.79
C GLU A 37 8.52 6.56 -14.06
N LEU A 38 8.76 7.87 -14.12
CA LEU A 38 7.75 8.88 -14.43
C LEU A 38 7.67 9.05 -15.96
N ASN A 39 6.47 8.92 -16.53
CA ASN A 39 6.19 9.15 -17.95
C ASN A 39 5.46 10.50 -18.16
N GLY A 40 5.86 11.54 -17.41
CA GLY A 40 5.23 12.86 -17.46
C GLY A 40 4.09 13.08 -16.46
N GLU A 41 3.84 12.13 -15.55
CA GLU A 41 2.93 12.35 -14.42
C GLU A 41 3.52 13.40 -13.46
N THR A 42 2.73 14.40 -13.13
CA THR A 42 3.08 15.46 -12.18
C THR A 42 2.24 15.42 -10.92
N ASP A 43 1.04 14.84 -10.99
CA ASP A 43 0.14 14.69 -9.84
C ASP A 43 0.64 13.56 -8.91
N PRO A 44 0.95 13.86 -7.63
CA PRO A 44 1.38 12.85 -6.66
C PRO A 44 0.41 11.67 -6.52
N LEU A 45 -0.89 11.89 -6.70
CA LEU A 45 -1.88 10.82 -6.64
C LEU A 45 -1.77 9.88 -7.84
N GLN A 46 -1.53 10.41 -9.04
CA GLN A 46 -1.29 9.60 -10.24
C GLN A 46 -0.03 8.76 -10.11
N ILE A 47 1.05 9.35 -9.57
CA ILE A 47 2.31 8.64 -9.32
C ILE A 47 2.08 7.51 -8.30
N ALA A 48 1.40 7.78 -7.17
CA ALA A 48 1.06 6.76 -6.18
C ALA A 48 0.18 5.63 -6.76
N MET A 49 -0.78 5.96 -7.62
CA MET A 49 -1.61 4.96 -8.31
C MET A 49 -0.78 4.07 -9.23
N ARG A 50 0.22 4.63 -9.90
CA ARG A 50 1.15 3.88 -10.75
C ARG A 50 2.04 2.96 -9.93
N GLU A 51 2.60 3.45 -8.82
CA GLU A 51 3.36 2.61 -7.89
C GLU A 51 2.53 1.47 -7.31
N LEU A 52 1.24 1.69 -7.02
CA LEU A 52 0.34 0.64 -6.54
C LEU A 52 0.13 -0.45 -7.60
N ARG A 53 -0.09 -0.06 -8.86
CA ARG A 53 -0.27 -1.01 -9.99
C ARG A 53 0.99 -1.84 -10.24
N GLU A 54 2.17 -1.23 -10.11
CA GLU A 54 3.45 -1.93 -10.24
C GLU A 54 3.87 -2.67 -8.96
N LYS A 55 3.05 -2.64 -7.89
CA LYS A 55 3.35 -3.25 -6.58
C LYS A 55 4.66 -2.77 -5.95
N LYS A 56 5.00 -1.50 -6.14
CA LYS A 56 6.26 -0.87 -5.67
C LYS A 56 6.09 0.09 -4.50
N ILE A 57 4.89 0.18 -3.90
CA ILE A 57 4.68 1.03 -2.72
C ILE A 57 5.41 0.41 -1.51
N PRO A 58 6.35 1.13 -0.87
CA PRO A 58 7.13 0.62 0.26
C PRO A 58 6.39 0.82 1.59
N LEU A 59 5.18 0.28 1.71
CA LEU A 59 4.35 0.38 2.92
C LEU A 59 3.91 -1.00 3.43
N LEU A 60 3.75 -1.10 4.74
CA LEU A 60 3.17 -2.25 5.43
C LEU A 60 1.83 -1.82 6.03
N ILE A 61 0.83 -2.69 5.90
CA ILE A 61 -0.49 -2.57 6.51
C ILE A 61 -0.51 -3.47 7.73
N ARG A 62 -0.76 -2.89 8.90
CA ARG A 62 -1.02 -3.63 10.14
C ARG A 62 -2.52 -3.77 10.34
N ARG A 63 -3.03 -5.00 10.25
CA ARG A 63 -4.43 -5.33 10.50
C ARG A 63 -4.60 -5.81 11.92
N TYR A 64 -5.33 -5.06 12.73
CA TYR A 64 -5.65 -5.45 14.10
C TYR A 64 -6.86 -6.37 14.13
N LEU A 65 -6.77 -7.44 14.90
CA LEU A 65 -7.85 -8.36 15.19
C LEU A 65 -8.62 -7.91 16.45
N PRO A 66 -9.85 -8.39 16.67
CA PRO A 66 -10.66 -7.98 17.82
C PRO A 66 -10.04 -8.29 19.19
N ASP A 67 -9.13 -9.28 19.25
CA ASP A 67 -8.39 -9.64 20.45
C ASP A 67 -7.17 -8.73 20.73
N GLY A 68 -6.94 -7.72 19.86
CA GLY A 68 -5.83 -6.79 19.94
C GLY A 68 -4.53 -7.30 19.31
N SER A 69 -4.48 -8.56 18.87
CA SER A 69 -3.37 -9.07 18.06
C SER A 69 -3.39 -8.45 16.65
N TYR A 70 -2.32 -8.65 15.87
CA TYR A 70 -2.24 -8.06 14.54
C TYR A 70 -1.49 -8.92 13.52
N GLU A 71 -1.83 -8.68 12.25
CA GLU A 71 -1.16 -9.23 11.09
C GLU A 71 -0.55 -8.10 10.27
N ASP A 72 0.77 -8.20 10.01
CA ASP A 72 1.45 -7.28 9.11
C ASP A 72 1.40 -7.86 7.68
N TRP A 73 0.92 -7.04 6.75
CA TRP A 73 0.78 -7.32 5.33
C TRP A 73 1.54 -6.28 4.53
N SER A 74 2.43 -6.73 3.65
CA SER A 74 3.08 -5.81 2.72
C SER A 74 2.15 -5.46 1.57
N VAL A 75 2.20 -4.21 1.10
CA VAL A 75 1.28 -3.77 0.02
C VAL A 75 1.55 -4.51 -1.29
N ASP A 76 2.79 -4.94 -1.53
CA ASP A 76 3.20 -5.70 -2.71
C ASP A 76 2.61 -7.14 -2.77
N GLU A 77 2.45 -7.80 -1.62
CA GLU A 77 1.87 -9.15 -1.54
C GLU A 77 0.34 -9.17 -1.65
N LEU A 78 -0.34 -8.04 -1.39
CA LEU A 78 -1.80 -7.96 -1.46
C LEU A 78 -2.30 -8.00 -2.92
N ILE A 79 -3.49 -8.58 -3.10
CA ILE A 79 -4.18 -8.63 -4.39
C ILE A 79 -4.98 -7.34 -4.57
N THR A 80 -4.68 -6.61 -5.63
CA THR A 80 -5.43 -5.45 -6.10
C THR A 80 -6.23 -5.89 -7.32
N GLU A 81 -7.58 -5.84 -7.26
CA GLU A 81 -8.45 -6.02 -8.44
C GLU A 81 -8.03 -5.14 -9.63
#